data_AF-A0A1Y6CFR7-F1
#
_entry.id   AF-A0A1Y6CFR7-F1
#
_cell.length_a   1.000
_cell.length_b   1.000
_cell.length_c   1.000
_cell.angle_alpha   90.00
_cell.angle_beta   90.00
_cell.angle_gamma   90.00
#
_symmetry.space_group_name_H-M   'P 1'
#
loop_
_entity.id
_entity.type
_entity.pdbx_description
1 polymer ?
#
loop_
_entity_poly.entity_id
_entity_poly.type
_entity_poly.pdbx_seq_one_letter_code
_entity_poly.pdbx_strand_id
1 'polypeptide(L)'
;MANSVGRPKGLPKALNSGRKKGTRNSKPRTPDEVRERIRLDIIAAYESEGGVEWLKKIIRDHPLAFLSQAFSRIAPVAPKPDEAIPSNTTVNVNQLNTLDLAKYIAFALNSALHENPARVIDHQPGPAKPYTPEAAAPVHVSTDSLEEQARQAAARDLVANTIEQDVTTYHGSSREQGIVKKRNLI
;
A
#
# COMPACT_ATOMS: atom_id res chain seq x y z
N MET A 1 19.86 -3.91 39.54
CA MET A 1 18.91 -4.58 38.63
C MET A 1 18.02 -5.48 39.47
N ALA A 2 16.76 -5.09 39.71
CA ALA A 2 15.84 -5.87 40.54
C ALA A 2 14.96 -6.76 39.64
N ASN A 3 15.12 -8.07 39.76
CA ASN A 3 14.29 -9.06 39.09
C ASN A 3 12.84 -8.94 39.58
N SER A 4 11.91 -8.62 38.68
CA SER A 4 10.48 -8.58 38.98
C SER A 4 9.94 -10.00 39.16
N VAL A 5 10.04 -10.53 40.37
CA VAL A 5 9.46 -11.82 40.76
C VAL A 5 7.94 -11.71 40.63
N GLY A 6 7.35 -12.56 39.78
CA GLY A 6 5.90 -12.64 39.60
C GLY A 6 5.19 -12.97 40.91
N ARG A 7 3.94 -12.48 41.05
CA ARG A 7 3.19 -12.59 42.30
C ARG A 7 2.88 -14.07 42.67
N PRO A 8 3.06 -14.48 43.93
CA PRO A 8 2.79 -15.85 44.36
C PRO A 8 1.34 -16.28 44.15
N LYS A 9 1.15 -17.54 43.78
CA LYS A 9 -0.15 -18.18 43.50
C LYS A 9 -1.03 -18.11 44.75
N GLY A 10 -2.25 -17.58 44.62
CA GLY A 10 -3.28 -17.60 45.68
C GLY A 10 -3.64 -16.24 46.30
N LEU A 11 -2.87 -15.16 46.05
CA LEU A 11 -3.27 -13.84 46.54
C LEU A 11 -4.33 -13.18 45.63
N PRO A 12 -5.38 -12.55 46.20
CA PRO A 12 -6.42 -11.86 45.44
C PRO A 12 -5.81 -10.74 44.62
N LYS A 13 -6.13 -10.68 43.32
CA LYS A 13 -5.61 -9.70 42.35
C LYS A 13 -5.72 -8.29 42.94
N ALA A 14 -4.63 -7.50 42.93
CA ALA A 14 -4.66 -6.17 43.53
C ALA A 14 -5.81 -5.34 42.92
N LEU A 15 -6.48 -4.53 43.75
CA LEU A 15 -7.78 -3.91 43.46
C LEU A 15 -7.80 -3.03 42.17
N ASN A 16 -6.64 -2.67 41.63
CA ASN A 16 -6.45 -1.93 40.37
C ASN A 16 -5.48 -2.61 39.38
N SER A 17 -5.06 -3.85 39.65
CA SER A 17 -4.09 -4.60 38.84
C SER A 17 -4.83 -5.41 37.77
N GLY A 18 -5.56 -4.72 36.90
CA GLY A 18 -6.21 -5.30 35.74
C GLY A 18 -6.46 -4.24 34.69
N ARG A 19 -6.38 -4.63 33.41
CA ARG A 19 -6.87 -3.80 32.32
C ARG A 19 -8.35 -3.54 32.59
N LYS A 20 -8.71 -2.32 33.01
CA LYS A 20 -10.10 -1.96 33.27
C LYS A 20 -10.88 -2.20 31.97
N LYS A 21 -11.90 -3.05 32.04
CA LYS A 21 -12.79 -3.34 30.91
C LYS A 21 -13.47 -2.01 30.55
N GLY A 22 -13.01 -1.36 29.48
CA GLY A 22 -13.46 -0.03 29.04
C GLY A 22 -12.34 1.03 28.91
N THR A 23 -11.14 0.81 29.46
CA THR A 23 -10.02 1.74 29.24
C THR A 23 -9.24 1.35 28.00
N ARG A 24 -9.20 2.26 27.02
CA ARG A 24 -8.59 2.14 25.68
C ARG A 24 -9.46 1.39 24.66
N ASN A 25 -10.65 1.95 24.42
CA ASN A 25 -11.30 2.14 23.12
C ASN A 25 -12.65 2.85 23.38
N SER A 26 -12.63 4.08 23.91
CA SER A 26 -13.73 4.98 23.54
C SER A 26 -13.64 5.10 22.03
N LYS A 27 -14.78 5.03 21.34
CA LYS A 27 -14.94 5.02 19.88
C LYS A 27 -13.76 5.71 19.16
N PRO A 28 -13.16 5.08 18.12
CA PRO A 28 -12.12 5.74 17.34
C PRO A 28 -12.64 7.12 16.96
N ARG A 29 -11.92 8.17 17.38
CA ARG A 29 -12.32 9.55 17.11
C ARG A 29 -12.53 9.66 15.61
N THR A 30 -13.65 10.24 15.21
CA THR A 30 -13.89 10.47 13.80
C THR A 30 -12.77 11.39 13.26
N PRO A 31 -12.39 11.26 11.97
CA PRO A 31 -11.39 12.14 11.38
C PRO A 31 -11.72 13.63 11.58
N ASP A 32 -13.01 13.98 11.64
CA ASP A 32 -13.47 15.34 11.85
C ASP A 32 -13.23 15.84 13.29
N GLU A 33 -13.48 15.00 14.31
CA GLU A 33 -13.14 15.35 15.71
C GLU A 33 -11.65 15.60 15.91
N VAL A 34 -10.81 14.83 15.20
CA VAL A 34 -9.35 15.03 15.23
C VAL A 34 -8.98 16.35 14.55
N ARG A 35 -9.60 16.67 13.41
CA ARG A 35 -9.38 17.94 12.70
C ARG A 35 -9.79 19.15 13.54
N GLU A 36 -10.96 19.12 14.18
CA GLU A 36 -11.41 20.24 15.02
C GLU A 36 -10.48 20.44 16.22
N ARG A 37 -10.04 19.36 16.86
CA ARG A 37 -9.09 19.46 17.96
C ARG A 37 -7.77 20.09 17.52
N ILE A 38 -7.23 19.68 16.37
CA ILE A 38 -6.00 20.28 15.82
C ILE A 38 -6.20 21.76 15.53
N ARG A 39 -7.36 22.16 15.00
CA ARG A 39 -7.66 23.59 14.77
C ARG A 39 -7.65 24.38 16.07
N LEU A 40 -8.28 23.87 17.12
CA LEU A 40 -8.29 24.52 18.43
C LEU A 40 -6.89 24.62 19.04
N ASP A 41 -6.09 23.55 18.94
CA ASP A 41 -4.72 23.53 19.44
C ASP A 41 -3.84 24.57 18.69
N ILE A 42 -4.02 24.72 17.37
CA ILE A 42 -3.33 25.74 16.56
C ILE A 42 -3.72 27.15 16.98
N ILE A 43 -5.02 27.41 17.20
CA ILE A 43 -5.50 28.73 17.64
C ILE A 43 -4.95 29.06 19.03
N ALA A 44 -4.98 28.10 19.96
CA ALA A 44 -4.45 28.30 21.31
C ALA A 44 -2.94 28.59 21.30
N ALA A 45 -2.17 27.88 20.47
CA ALA A 45 -0.75 28.16 20.29
C ALA A 45 -0.52 29.57 19.72
N TYR A 46 -1.29 29.95 18.68
CA TYR A 46 -1.22 31.27 18.09
C TYR A 46 -1.52 32.38 19.12
N GLU A 47 -2.56 32.22 19.94
CA GLU A 47 -2.90 33.16 21.01
C GLU A 47 -1.78 33.24 22.06
N SER A 48 -1.19 32.11 22.45
CA SER A 48 -0.13 32.06 23.46
C SER A 48 1.16 32.77 23.04
N GLU A 49 1.46 32.79 21.73
CA GLU A 49 2.63 33.45 21.18
C GLU A 49 2.43 34.98 20.97
N GLY A 50 1.25 35.52 21.33
CA GLY A 50 0.92 36.94 21.18
C GLY A 50 0.04 37.24 19.95
N GLY A 51 -0.52 36.20 19.31
CA GLY A 51 -1.51 36.30 18.26
C GLY A 51 -1.08 37.22 17.11
N VAL A 52 -1.79 38.33 16.96
CA VAL A 52 -1.59 39.28 15.85
C VAL A 52 -0.21 39.95 15.92
N GLU A 53 0.34 40.17 17.12
CA GLU A 53 1.66 40.79 17.26
C GLU A 53 2.78 39.87 16.78
N TRP A 54 2.66 38.58 17.08
CA TRP A 54 3.55 37.55 16.55
C TRP A 54 3.50 37.48 15.02
N LEU A 55 2.30 37.53 14.44
CA LEU A 55 2.14 37.55 12.99
C LEU A 55 2.77 38.80 12.37
N LYS A 56 2.58 39.98 12.99
CA LYS A 56 3.22 41.23 12.55
C LYS A 56 4.75 41.14 12.58
N LYS A 57 5.32 40.46 13.58
CA LYS A 57 6.77 40.21 13.65
C LYS A 57 7.23 39.33 12.49
N ILE A 58 6.53 38.23 12.20
CA ILE A 58 6.84 37.36 11.06
C ILE A 58 6.73 38.09 9.72
N ILE A 59 5.72 38.94 9.55
CA ILE A 59 5.57 39.74 8.33
C ILE A 59 6.75 40.69 8.16
N ARG A 60 7.27 41.26 9.25
CA ARG A 60 8.44 42.13 9.22
C ARG A 60 9.71 41.36 8.87
N ASP A 61 9.89 40.17 9.44
CA ASP A 61 11.08 39.35 9.24
C ASP A 61 11.09 38.69 7.84
N HIS A 62 9.92 38.28 7.33
CA HIS A 62 9.77 37.53 6.07
C HIS A 62 8.55 37.98 5.23
N PRO A 63 8.55 39.21 4.68
CA PRO A 63 7.38 39.77 4.00
C PRO A 63 7.00 39.02 2.71
N LEU A 64 8.00 38.56 1.93
CA LEU A 64 7.75 37.87 0.66
C LEU A 64 7.10 36.50 0.86
N ALA A 65 7.54 35.74 1.86
CA ALA A 65 6.97 34.43 2.18
C ALA A 65 5.53 34.56 2.68
N PHE A 66 5.25 35.58 3.49
CA PHE A 66 3.89 35.88 3.93
C PHE A 66 2.99 36.22 2.74
N LEU A 67 3.45 37.09 1.83
CA LEU A 67 2.72 37.45 0.63
C LEU A 67 2.46 36.24 -0.27
N SER A 68 3.47 35.40 -0.56
CA SER A 68 3.27 34.21 -1.39
C SER A 68 2.25 33.24 -0.79
N GLN A 69 2.28 33.06 0.54
CA GLN A 69 1.33 32.21 1.24
C GLN A 69 -0.09 32.79 1.18
N ALA A 70 -0.24 34.11 1.39
CA ALA A 70 -1.53 34.79 1.30
C ALA A 70 -2.09 34.74 -0.13
N PHE A 71 -1.26 35.03 -1.14
CA PHE A 71 -1.64 34.95 -2.54
C PHE A 71 -2.03 33.53 -2.95
N SER A 72 -1.32 32.49 -2.48
CA SER A 72 -1.70 31.09 -2.77
C SER A 72 -3.09 30.70 -2.25
N ARG A 73 -3.63 31.40 -1.24
CA ARG A 73 -4.95 31.11 -0.67
C ARG A 73 -6.06 31.98 -1.24
N ILE A 74 -5.72 33.21 -1.65
CA ILE A 74 -6.68 34.18 -2.19
C ILE A 74 -6.79 34.06 -3.71
N ALA A 75 -5.68 33.78 -4.40
CA ALA A 75 -5.69 33.69 -5.85
C ALA A 75 -6.55 32.49 -6.28
N PRO A 76 -7.40 32.67 -7.32
CA PRO A 76 -8.10 31.54 -7.91
C PRO A 76 -7.08 30.50 -8.37
N VAL A 77 -7.42 29.21 -8.21
CA VAL A 77 -6.59 28.13 -8.72
C VAL A 77 -6.37 28.40 -10.20
N ALA A 78 -5.11 28.63 -10.58
CA ALA A 78 -4.78 28.83 -11.98
C ALA A 78 -5.35 27.63 -12.75
N PRO A 79 -6.15 27.85 -13.81
CA PRO A 79 -6.64 26.75 -14.61
C PRO A 79 -5.41 25.97 -15.04
N LYS A 80 -5.36 24.69 -14.65
CA LYS A 80 -4.28 23.83 -15.08
C LYS A 80 -4.27 23.87 -16.61
N PRO A 81 -3.14 24.21 -17.26
CA PRO A 81 -3.08 24.12 -18.71
C PRO A 81 -3.46 22.68 -19.07
N ASP A 82 -4.45 22.50 -19.96
CA ASP A 82 -5.08 21.21 -20.32
C ASP A 82 -4.14 20.04 -20.01
N GLU A 83 -4.31 19.48 -18.82
CA GLU A 83 -3.46 18.39 -18.34
C GLU A 83 -3.74 17.25 -19.32
N ALA A 84 -2.71 16.85 -20.08
CA ALA A 84 -2.74 15.65 -20.88
C ALA A 84 -3.39 14.56 -20.03
N ILE A 85 -4.54 14.09 -20.50
CA ILE A 85 -5.38 13.08 -19.83
C ILE A 85 -4.43 12.03 -19.24
N PRO A 86 -4.49 11.76 -17.93
CA PRO A 86 -3.57 10.84 -17.30
C PRO A 86 -3.62 9.52 -18.07
N SER A 87 -2.54 9.18 -18.77
CA SER A 87 -2.45 8.05 -19.71
C SER A 87 -2.50 6.69 -19.00
N ASN A 88 -2.73 6.70 -17.69
CA ASN A 88 -2.79 5.53 -16.81
C ASN A 88 -4.21 5.23 -16.34
N THR A 89 -5.21 5.38 -17.21
CA THR A 89 -6.53 4.80 -16.97
C THR A 89 -6.42 3.28 -17.11
N THR A 90 -6.17 2.58 -15.99
CA THR A 90 -6.22 1.12 -15.95
C THR A 90 -7.68 0.68 -16.07
N VAL A 91 -8.07 0.16 -17.23
CA VAL A 91 -9.41 -0.39 -17.46
C VAL A 91 -9.48 -1.79 -16.85
N ASN A 92 -10.35 -1.99 -15.85
CA ASN A 92 -10.56 -3.31 -15.25
C ASN A 92 -11.45 -4.17 -16.16
N VAL A 93 -10.82 -5.02 -16.97
CA VAL A 93 -11.49 -5.87 -17.98
C VAL A 93 -12.48 -6.86 -17.36
N ASN A 94 -12.27 -7.28 -16.11
CA ASN A 94 -13.09 -8.31 -15.46
C ASN A 94 -14.49 -7.85 -15.07
N GLN A 95 -14.77 -6.54 -15.08
CA GLN A 95 -16.05 -5.95 -14.69
C GLN A 95 -16.85 -5.39 -15.86
N LEU A 96 -16.34 -5.50 -17.10
CA LEU A 96 -16.99 -4.95 -18.29
C LEU A 96 -17.84 -5.99 -19.01
N ASN A 97 -18.96 -5.52 -19.55
CA ASN A 97 -19.78 -6.29 -20.48
C ASN A 97 -18.99 -6.52 -21.78
N THR A 98 -19.15 -7.69 -22.42
CA THR A 98 -18.43 -8.09 -23.64
C THR A 98 -18.57 -7.06 -24.76
N LEU A 99 -19.74 -6.41 -24.86
CA LEU A 99 -20.01 -5.39 -25.86
C LEU A 99 -19.18 -4.12 -25.64
N ASP A 100 -19.03 -3.69 -24.39
CA ASP A 100 -18.25 -2.49 -24.08
C ASP A 100 -16.75 -2.76 -24.19
N LEU A 101 -16.31 -3.98 -23.82
CA LEU A 101 -14.95 -4.42 -24.09
C LEU A 101 -14.63 -4.40 -25.59
N ALA A 102 -15.55 -4.87 -26.44
CA ALA A 102 -15.39 -4.84 -27.89
C ALA A 102 -15.26 -3.41 -28.44
N LYS A 103 -16.03 -2.44 -27.91
CA LYS A 103 -15.89 -1.03 -28.27
C LYS A 103 -14.53 -0.47 -27.88
N TYR A 104 -14.02 -0.77 -26.68
CA TYR A 104 -12.69 -0.33 -26.26
C TYR A 104 -11.59 -0.91 -27.14
N ILE A 105 -11.67 -2.20 -27.48
CA ILE A 105 -10.71 -2.85 -28.37
C ILE A 105 -10.77 -2.25 -29.78
N ALA A 106 -11.98 -2.05 -30.33
CA ALA A 106 -12.15 -1.43 -31.65
C ALA A 106 -11.60 -0.01 -31.69
N PHE A 107 -11.84 0.78 -30.64
CA PHE A 107 -11.29 2.14 -30.51
C PHE A 107 -9.76 2.12 -30.44
N ALA A 108 -9.17 1.25 -29.61
CA ALA A 108 -7.72 1.13 -29.47
C ALA A 108 -7.03 0.65 -30.76
N LEU A 109 -7.65 -0.27 -31.50
CA LEU A 109 -7.15 -0.72 -32.80
C LEU A 109 -7.22 0.39 -33.85
N ASN A 110 -8.31 1.16 -33.85
CA ASN A 110 -8.46 2.26 -34.80
C ASN A 110 -7.50 3.42 -34.51
N SER A 111 -7.28 3.77 -33.23
CA SER A 111 -6.27 4.77 -32.87
C SER A 111 -4.86 4.34 -33.28
N ALA A 112 -4.52 3.07 -33.08
CA ALA A 112 -3.22 2.52 -33.50
C ALA A 112 -3.02 2.56 -35.03
N LEU A 113 -4.08 2.34 -35.82
CA LEU A 113 -4.04 2.48 -37.29
C LEU A 113 -3.79 3.92 -37.73
N HIS A 114 -4.41 4.90 -37.06
CA HIS A 114 -4.23 6.32 -37.38
C HIS A 114 -2.85 6.85 -36.97
N GLU A 115 -2.24 6.33 -35.91
CA GLU A 115 -0.88 6.68 -35.50
C GLU A 115 0.20 6.09 -36.43
N ASN A 116 -0.08 4.97 -37.11
CA ASN A 116 0.84 4.33 -38.07
C ASN A 116 0.16 4.07 -39.42
N PRO A 117 -0.08 5.11 -40.25
CA PRO A 117 -0.74 4.94 -41.54
C PRO A 117 0.10 4.16 -42.59
N ALA A 118 1.35 3.79 -42.28
CA ALA A 118 2.31 3.29 -43.26
C ALA A 118 3.26 2.19 -42.74
N ARG A 119 2.77 1.18 -42.00
CA ARG A 119 3.51 -0.10 -41.95
C ARG A 119 3.16 -0.94 -43.18
N VAL A 120 3.65 -0.49 -44.34
CA VAL A 120 3.88 -1.40 -45.46
C VAL A 120 5.00 -2.33 -44.99
N ILE A 121 4.65 -3.58 -44.66
CA ILE A 121 5.65 -4.60 -44.41
C ILE A 121 6.23 -4.95 -45.77
N ASP A 122 7.31 -4.27 -46.15
CA ASP A 122 8.11 -4.70 -47.29
C ASP A 122 8.75 -6.03 -46.93
N HIS A 123 8.09 -7.12 -47.34
CA HIS A 123 8.71 -8.43 -47.36
C HIS A 123 9.79 -8.40 -48.44
N GLN A 124 10.99 -7.96 -48.07
CA GLN A 124 12.17 -8.23 -48.89
C GLN A 124 12.57 -9.69 -48.61
N PRO A 125 12.41 -10.63 -49.58
CA PRO A 125 12.84 -12.00 -49.38
C PRO A 125 14.37 -12.01 -49.31
N GLY A 126 14.91 -11.89 -48.09
CA GLY A 126 16.32 -12.13 -47.83
C GLY A 126 16.64 -13.61 -48.03
N PRO A 127 17.86 -13.98 -48.46
CA PRO A 127 18.27 -15.37 -48.52
C PRO A 127 18.14 -15.99 -47.12
N ALA A 128 17.42 -17.11 -47.04
CA ALA A 128 17.25 -17.85 -45.80
C ALA A 128 18.63 -18.20 -45.23
N LYS A 129 19.01 -17.58 -44.11
CA LYS A 129 20.18 -18.03 -43.36
C LYS A 129 19.91 -19.46 -42.89
N PRO A 130 20.84 -20.41 -43.08
CA PRO A 130 20.70 -21.75 -42.52
C PRO A 130 20.49 -21.62 -41.01
N TYR A 131 19.38 -22.18 -40.50
CA TYR A 131 19.15 -22.28 -39.08
C TYR A 131 20.27 -23.12 -38.46
N THR A 132 21.14 -22.46 -37.69
CA THR A 132 22.10 -23.13 -36.82
C THR A 132 21.49 -23.09 -35.42
N PRO A 133 21.06 -24.23 -34.85
CA PRO A 133 20.59 -24.24 -33.48
C PRO A 133 21.74 -23.80 -32.58
N GLU A 134 21.49 -22.75 -31.79
CA GLU A 134 22.43 -22.27 -30.80
C GLU A 134 22.70 -23.42 -29.81
N ALA A 135 23.97 -23.77 -29.61
CA ALA A 135 24.35 -24.86 -28.72
C ALA A 135 23.80 -24.54 -27.32
N ALA A 136 22.95 -25.42 -26.79
CA ALA A 136 22.35 -25.25 -25.48
C ALA A 136 23.46 -24.96 -24.45
N ALA A 137 23.35 -23.82 -23.78
CA ALA A 137 24.25 -23.48 -22.70
C ALA A 137 24.26 -24.62 -21.66
N PRO A 138 25.42 -24.99 -21.09
CA PRO A 138 25.49 -26.06 -20.11
C PRO A 138 24.57 -25.70 -18.94
N VAL A 139 23.61 -26.59 -18.68
CA VAL A 139 22.72 -26.49 -17.51
C VAL A 139 23.61 -26.56 -16.28
N HIS A 140 23.70 -25.45 -15.55
CA HIS A 140 24.45 -25.40 -14.30
C HIS A 140 23.67 -26.20 -13.25
N VAL A 141 24.01 -27.47 -13.08
CA VAL A 141 23.45 -28.32 -12.02
C VAL A 141 24.09 -27.86 -10.71
N SER A 142 23.36 -27.10 -9.90
CA SER A 142 23.83 -26.71 -8.56
C SER A 142 24.18 -27.96 -7.75
N THR A 143 25.42 -28.00 -7.24
CA THR A 143 25.91 -29.01 -6.29
C THR A 143 25.50 -28.66 -4.85
N ASP A 144 24.28 -28.16 -4.68
CA ASP A 144 23.76 -27.84 -3.35
C ASP A 144 23.64 -29.15 -2.56
N SER A 145 24.01 -29.11 -1.28
CA SER A 145 23.94 -30.29 -0.43
C SER A 145 22.49 -30.79 -0.36
N LEU A 146 22.28 -32.10 -0.16
CA LEU A 146 20.94 -32.69 0.00
C LEU A 146 20.10 -31.95 1.07
N GLU A 147 20.75 -31.38 2.09
CA GLU A 147 20.09 -30.57 3.11
C GLU A 147 19.55 -29.23 2.57
N GLU A 148 20.27 -28.57 1.67
CA GLU A 148 19.83 -27.32 1.06
C GLU A 148 18.69 -27.56 0.07
N GLN A 149 18.74 -28.65 -0.68
CA GLN A 149 17.61 -29.07 -1.54
C GLN A 149 16.36 -29.38 -0.70
N ALA A 150 16.49 -30.05 0.44
CA ALA A 150 15.38 -30.32 1.35
C ALA A 150 14.79 -29.02 1.94
N ARG A 151 15.64 -28.04 2.30
CA ARG A 151 15.18 -26.72 2.78
C ARG A 151 14.47 -25.93 1.69
N GLN A 152 14.99 -25.94 0.46
CA GLN A 152 14.36 -25.26 -0.66
C GLN A 152 13.02 -25.91 -1.04
N ALA A 153 12.91 -27.25 -0.98
CA ALA A 153 11.65 -27.96 -1.18
C ALA A 153 10.61 -27.56 -0.11
N ALA A 154 10.99 -27.60 1.17
CA ALA A 154 10.10 -27.17 2.25
C ALA A 154 9.67 -25.69 2.14
N ALA A 155 10.55 -24.81 1.65
CA ALA A 155 10.23 -23.41 1.41
C ALA A 155 9.25 -23.22 0.24
N ARG A 156 9.41 -24.00 -0.85
CA ARG A 156 8.47 -23.98 -1.99
C ARG A 156 7.09 -24.48 -1.57
N ASP A 157 7.02 -25.54 -0.77
CA ASP A 157 5.76 -26.04 -0.23
C ASP A 157 5.06 -25.01 0.67
N LEU A 158 5.82 -24.27 1.49
CA LEU A 158 5.26 -23.19 2.30
C LEU A 158 4.65 -22.07 1.44
N VAL A 159 5.37 -21.66 0.39
CA VAL A 159 4.91 -20.61 -0.54
C VAL A 159 3.65 -21.06 -1.29
N ALA A 160 3.63 -22.29 -1.82
CA ALA A 160 2.46 -22.84 -2.49
C ALA A 160 1.23 -22.86 -1.57
N ASN A 161 1.41 -23.30 -0.33
CA ASN A 161 0.35 -23.32 0.68
C ASN A 161 -0.14 -21.93 1.10
N THR A 162 0.65 -20.87 0.89
CA THR A 162 0.28 -19.50 1.30
C THR A 162 -0.38 -18.72 0.16
N ILE A 163 -0.01 -18.99 -1.09
CA ILE A 163 -0.55 -18.28 -2.27
C ILE A 163 -1.96 -18.77 -2.62
N GLU A 164 -2.30 -20.03 -2.37
CA GLU A 164 -3.60 -20.62 -2.74
C GLU A 164 -4.68 -20.52 -1.63
N GLN A 165 -4.40 -19.90 -0.49
CA GLN A 165 -5.35 -19.80 0.61
C GLN A 165 -6.23 -18.54 0.51
N ASP A 166 -7.52 -18.74 0.25
CA ASP A 166 -8.58 -17.75 0.43
C ASP A 166 -9.23 -17.92 1.83
N VAL A 167 -10.04 -16.96 2.28
CA VAL A 167 -10.68 -16.96 3.62
C VAL A 167 -11.50 -18.23 3.87
N THR A 168 -11.97 -18.90 2.81
CA THR A 168 -12.73 -20.16 2.86
C THR A 168 -11.87 -21.41 3.02
N THR A 169 -10.59 -21.35 2.65
CA THR A 169 -9.63 -22.48 2.64
C THR A 169 -8.52 -22.35 3.67
N TYR A 170 -8.48 -21.26 4.44
CA TYR A 170 -7.54 -21.09 5.54
C TYR A 170 -7.89 -22.00 6.73
N HIS A 171 -7.07 -23.03 6.99
CA HIS A 171 -7.29 -24.00 8.08
C HIS A 171 -6.64 -23.60 9.42
N GLY A 172 -5.95 -22.45 9.48
CA GLY A 172 -5.24 -22.00 10.67
C GLY A 172 -3.94 -22.77 10.92
N SER A 173 -2.92 -22.06 11.42
CA SER A 173 -1.65 -22.71 11.76
C SER A 173 -1.79 -23.61 13.00
N SER A 174 -0.91 -24.61 13.16
CA SER A 174 -0.92 -25.50 14.35
C SER A 174 -0.81 -24.74 15.67
N ARG A 175 -0.20 -23.54 15.65
CA ARG A 175 -0.12 -22.63 16.80
C ARG A 175 -1.46 -21.96 17.13
N GLU A 176 -2.30 -21.71 16.13
CA GLU A 176 -3.66 -21.17 16.29
C GLU A 176 -4.65 -22.24 16.76
N GLN A 177 -4.56 -23.44 16.19
CA GLN A 177 -5.41 -24.57 16.58
C GLN A 177 -5.11 -25.07 18.02
N GLY A 178 -3.86 -25.00 18.46
CA GLY A 178 -3.46 -25.40 19.82
C GLY A 178 -4.01 -24.51 20.95
N ILE A 179 -4.42 -23.28 20.64
CA ILE A 179 -5.02 -22.35 21.61
C ILE A 179 -6.48 -22.76 21.93
N VAL A 180 -7.17 -23.38 20.97
CA VAL A 180 -8.58 -23.79 21.13
C VAL A 180 -8.71 -24.98 22.09
N LYS A 181 -7.81 -25.98 22.01
CA LYS A 181 -7.87 -27.17 22.88
C LYS A 181 -7.73 -26.87 24.38
N LYS A 182 -7.04 -25.79 24.76
CA LYS A 182 -6.92 -25.39 26.19
C LYS A 182 -8.14 -24.63 26.73
N ARG A 183 -9.10 -24.24 25.88
CA ARG A 183 -10.34 -23.57 26.32
C ARG A 183 -11.49 -24.53 26.64
N ASN A 184 -11.43 -25.78 26.19
CA ASN A 184 -12.51 -26.76 26.34
C ASN A 184 -12.20 -27.91 27.33
N LEU A 185 -11.27 -27.68 28.26
CA LEU A 185 -11.03 -28.56 29.42
C LEU A 185 -11.43 -27.80 30.69
N ILE A 186 -12.74 -27.71 30.91
CA ILE A 186 -13.41 -27.57 32.21
C ILE A 186 -14.56 -28.55 32.18
#